data_AF-A0A2M8T7Y2-F1
#
_entry.id   AF-A0A2M8T7Y2-F1
#
_cell.length_a   1.000
_cell.length_b   1.000
_cell.length_c   1.000
_cell.angle_alpha   90.00
_cell.angle_beta   90.00
_cell.angle_gamma   90.00
#
_symmetry.space_group_name_H-M   'P 1'
#
loop_
_entity.id
_entity.type
_entity.pdbx_description
1 polymer ?
#
loop_
_entity_poly.entity_id
_entity_poly.type
_entity_poly.pdbx_seq_one_letter_code
_entity_poly.pdbx_strand_id
1 'polypeptide(L)'
;MFDNVYESFGKDRDVMCLIVPKKDFLFSYEDINKETSNDFANNYFKTKGREGIPQVKDVQIEDAMIKFYVSIDRSESEKPMNIPDSLNMRGYQHNRTR
;
A
#
# COMPACT_ATOMS: atom_id res chain seq x y z
N MET A 1 15.81 -0.45 2.56
CA MET A 1 15.18 -0.22 3.89
C MET A 1 14.12 -1.27 4.21
N PHE A 2 13.27 -1.65 3.25
CA PHE A 2 12.25 -2.68 3.45
C PHE A 2 12.57 -4.01 2.73
N ASP A 3 13.84 -4.26 2.45
CA ASP A 3 14.28 -5.38 1.60
C ASP A 3 14.16 -6.74 2.31
N ASN A 4 14.19 -6.73 3.64
CA ASN A 4 14.01 -7.91 4.48
C ASN A 4 12.58 -8.05 5.03
N VAL A 5 11.61 -7.31 4.48
CA VAL A 5 10.19 -7.46 4.85
C VAL A 5 9.57 -8.54 3.97
N TYR A 6 9.07 -9.60 4.60
CA TYR A 6 8.35 -10.66 3.92
C TYR A 6 6.85 -10.38 3.96
N GLU A 7 6.18 -10.65 2.85
CA GLU A 7 4.73 -10.50 2.75
C GLU A 7 4.06 -11.86 2.67
N SER A 8 2.98 -12.03 3.42
CA SER A 8 2.07 -13.16 3.27
C SER A 8 0.64 -12.65 3.12
N PHE A 9 -0.09 -13.16 2.14
CA PHE A 9 -1.49 -12.80 1.91
C PHE A 9 -2.41 -13.87 2.50
N GLY A 10 -3.47 -13.43 3.17
CA GLY A 10 -4.57 -14.32 3.54
C GLY A 10 -5.30 -14.85 2.31
N LYS A 11 -6.16 -15.87 2.49
CA LYS A 11 -7.05 -16.37 1.43
C LYS A 11 -7.91 -15.23 0.84
N ASP A 12 -8.31 -14.30 1.69
CA ASP A 12 -8.93 -13.05 1.30
C ASP A 12 -7.81 -12.01 1.08
N ARG A 13 -7.68 -11.55 -0.17
CA ARG A 13 -6.59 -10.65 -0.64
C ARG A 13 -6.60 -9.26 0.01
N ASP A 14 -7.50 -9.04 0.95
CA ASP A 14 -7.71 -7.78 1.66
C ASP A 14 -6.93 -7.73 2.97
N VAL A 15 -6.38 -8.87 3.42
CA VAL A 15 -5.51 -8.97 4.60
C VAL A 15 -4.10 -9.39 4.18
N MET A 16 -3.14 -8.53 4.49
CA MET A 16 -1.71 -8.74 4.29
C MET A 16 -1.03 -8.86 5.65
N CYS A 17 -0.11 -9.82 5.78
CA CYS A 17 0.79 -9.94 6.90
C CYS A 17 2.18 -9.48 6.47
N LEU A 18 2.72 -8.44 7.11
CA LEU A 18 4.10 -7.99 6.93
C LEU A 18 4.94 -8.59 8.05
N ILE A 19 5.94 -9.39 7.69
CA ILE A 19 6.87 -10.02 8.63
C ILE A 19 8.20 -9.29 8.53
N VAL A 20 8.62 -8.68 9.63
CA VAL A 20 9.81 -7.84 9.68
C VAL A 20 10.78 -8.41 10.71
N PRO A 21 12.03 -8.73 10.32
CA PRO A 21 13.06 -9.09 11.28
C PRO A 21 13.34 -7.95 12.24
N LYS A 22 13.39 -8.23 13.56
CA LYS A 22 13.67 -7.21 14.57
C LYS A 22 14.98 -6.45 14.31
N LYS A 23 15.99 -7.15 13.77
CA LYS A 23 17.29 -6.57 13.40
C LYS A 23 17.21 -5.48 12.31
N ASP A 24 16.21 -5.57 11.43
CA ASP A 24 15.96 -4.64 10.34
C ASP A 24 14.94 -3.57 10.73
N PHE A 25 14.25 -3.79 11.86
CA PHE A 25 13.45 -2.81 12.56
C PHE A 25 14.37 -1.83 13.32
N LEU A 26 15.30 -1.20 12.58
CA LEU A 26 16.31 -0.24 13.05
C LEU A 26 15.72 1.12 13.45
N PHE A 27 14.41 1.31 13.29
CA PHE A 27 13.74 2.51 13.76
C PHE A 27 13.43 2.36 15.24
N SER A 28 13.76 3.41 15.99
CA SER A 28 13.53 3.69 17.40
C SER A 28 12.04 3.67 17.80
N TYR A 29 11.31 2.63 17.41
CA TYR A 29 10.01 2.30 17.94
C TYR A 29 10.25 1.49 19.21
N GLU A 30 10.85 2.13 20.22
CA GLU A 30 11.00 1.56 21.56
C GLU A 30 9.64 1.11 22.12
N ASP A 31 8.56 1.69 21.60
CA ASP A 31 7.19 1.24 21.77
C ASP A 31 6.54 0.90 20.42
N ILE A 32 6.39 -0.40 20.15
CA ILE A 32 5.49 -0.90 19.11
C ILE A 32 4.08 -0.58 19.60
N ASN A 33 3.48 0.46 19.03
CA ASN A 33 2.13 0.89 19.31
C ASN A 33 1.34 0.96 17.99
N LYS A 34 0.04 1.19 18.08
CA LYS A 34 -0.83 1.18 16.90
C LYS A 34 -0.46 2.29 15.91
N GLU A 35 -0.01 3.44 16.40
CA GLU A 35 0.34 4.60 15.58
C GLU A 35 1.63 4.34 14.78
N THR A 36 2.68 3.92 15.47
CA THR A 36 3.98 3.60 14.87
C THR A 36 3.90 2.47 13.85
N SER A 37 3.03 1.49 14.11
CA SER A 37 2.76 0.38 13.19
C SER A 37 2.03 0.85 11.92
N ASN A 38 1.09 1.79 12.05
CA ASN A 38 0.41 2.38 10.89
C ASN A 38 1.37 3.21 10.04
N ASP A 39 2.25 4.00 10.66
CA ASP A 39 3.27 4.76 9.95
C ASP A 39 4.24 3.86 9.19
N PHE A 40 4.65 2.74 9.80
CA PHE A 40 5.46 1.73 9.12
C PHE A 40 4.74 1.17 7.89
N ALA A 41 3.47 0.76 8.03
CA ALA A 41 2.69 0.21 6.92
C ALA A 41 2.46 1.24 5.80
N ASN A 42 2.17 2.49 6.14
CA ASN A 42 2.04 3.59 5.17
C ASN A 42 3.33 3.82 4.39
N ASN A 43 4.48 3.89 5.07
CA ASN A 43 5.78 4.08 4.44
C ASN A 43 6.16 2.88 3.55
N TYR A 44 5.83 1.67 3.99
CA TYR A 44 6.02 0.45 3.20
C TYR A 44 5.24 0.50 1.89
N PHE A 45 3.94 0.81 1.95
CA PHE A 45 3.07 0.90 0.77
C PHE A 45 3.53 2.00 -0.19
N LYS A 46 3.88 3.18 0.35
CA LYS A 46 4.40 4.30 -0.45
C LYS A 46 5.70 3.95 -1.16
N THR A 47 6.62 3.25 -0.48
CA THR A 47 7.92 2.86 -1.04
C THR A 47 7.79 1.76 -2.09
N LYS A 48 6.85 0.83 -1.91
CA LYS A 48 6.59 -0.26 -2.86
C LYS A 48 5.63 0.13 -3.99
N GLY A 49 5.08 1.35 -3.98
CA GLY A 49 4.13 1.82 -4.99
C GLY A 49 2.82 1.02 -5.00
N ARG A 50 2.35 0.58 -3.83
CA ARG A 50 1.12 -0.22 -3.73
C ARG A 50 -0.12 0.68 -3.69
N GLU A 51 -1.18 0.21 -4.33
CA GLU A 51 -2.50 0.84 -4.26
C GLU A 51 -3.27 0.39 -3.01
N GLY A 52 -4.07 1.33 -2.48
CA GLY A 52 -4.88 1.14 -1.27
C GLY A 52 -4.25 1.77 -0.01
N ILE A 53 -5.10 2.07 0.96
CA ILE A 53 -4.74 2.66 2.25
C ILE A 53 -4.52 1.50 3.23
N PRO A 54 -3.28 1.24 3.71
CA PRO A 54 -3.04 0.19 4.68
C PRO A 54 -3.54 0.61 6.06
N GLN A 55 -4.21 -0.30 6.75
CA GLN A 55 -4.66 -0.14 8.14
C GLN A 55 -4.17 -1.32 8.97
N VAL A 56 -3.30 -1.06 9.94
CA VAL A 56 -2.85 -2.09 10.88
C VAL A 56 -3.99 -2.44 11.84
N LYS A 57 -4.41 -3.70 11.79
CA LYS A 57 -5.44 -4.27 12.68
C LYS A 57 -4.82 -4.86 13.94
N ASP A 58 -3.71 -5.57 13.79
CA ASP A 58 -3.05 -6.28 14.88
C ASP A 58 -1.54 -6.33 14.67
N VAL A 59 -0.80 -6.48 15.78
CA VAL A 59 0.66 -6.59 15.79
C VAL A 59 1.08 -7.68 16.74
N GLN A 60 1.86 -8.63 16.24
CA GLN A 60 2.42 -9.72 17.02
C GLN A 60 3.93 -9.61 17.06
N ILE A 61 4.49 -9.64 18.26
CA ILE A 61 5.92 -9.58 18.50
C ILE A 61 6.37 -10.98 18.88
N GLU A 62 7.15 -11.63 18.03
CA GLU A 62 7.81 -12.91 18.30
C GLU A 62 9.30 -12.66 18.63
N ASP A 63 10.03 -13.69 19.07
CA ASP A 63 11.41 -13.52 19.55
C ASP A 63 12.33 -12.81 18.54
N ALA A 64 12.26 -13.17 17.27
CA ALA A 64 13.13 -12.63 16.21
C ALA A 64 12.40 -11.77 15.16
N MET A 65 11.06 -11.79 15.16
CA MET A 65 10.23 -11.23 14.08
C MET A 65 9.08 -10.41 14.66
N ILE A 66 8.64 -9.40 13.91
CA ILE A 66 7.43 -8.63 14.17
C ILE A 66 6.48 -8.87 13.01
N LYS A 67 5.23 -9.22 13.30
CA LYS A 67 4.18 -9.47 12.33
C LYS A 67 3.14 -8.37 12.43
N PHE A 68 2.94 -7.64 11.34
CA PHE A 68 1.87 -6.64 11.21
C PHE A 68 0.75 -7.22 10.37
N TYR A 69 -0.45 -7.30 10.94
CA TYR A 69 -1.65 -7.67 10.19
C TYR A 69 -2.31 -6.41 9.67
N VAL A 70 -2.25 -6.23 8.36
CA VAL A 70 -2.66 -5.03 7.64
C VAL A 70 -3.89 -5.36 6.80
N SER A 71 -4.96 -4.62 7.04
CA SER A 71 -6.12 -4.57 6.14
C SER A 71 -5.86 -3.51 5.07
N ILE A 72 -6.17 -3.80 3.81
CA ILE A 72 -6.00 -2.84 2.72
C ILE A 72 -7.36 -2.29 2.34
N ASP A 73 -7.56 -0.98 2.52
CA ASP A 73 -8.75 -0.30 2.03
C ASP A 73 -8.52 0.22 0.61
N ARG A 74 -9.30 -0.28 -0.36
CA ARG A 74 -9.20 0.09 -1.78
C ARG A 74 -10.34 1.00 -2.25
N SER A 75 -11.16 1.50 -1.33
CA SER A 75 -12.33 2.33 -1.67
C SER A 75 -11.98 3.61 -2.47
N GLU A 76 -10.74 4.12 -2.36
CA GLU A 76 -10.25 5.24 -3.17
C GLU A 76 -9.66 4.84 -4.53
N SER A 77 -9.18 3.60 -4.68
CA SER A 77 -8.57 3.07 -5.92
C SER A 77 -9.60 2.71 -7.00
N GLU A 78 -10.87 2.56 -6.62
CA GLU A 78 -11.97 2.28 -7.55
C GLU A 78 -12.60 3.54 -8.16
N LYS A 79 -12.11 4.74 -7.84
CA LYS A 79 -12.58 5.94 -8.55
C LYS A 79 -12.13 5.83 -10.01
N PRO A 80 -13.04 5.70 -10.98
CA PRO A 80 -12.65 5.72 -12.38
C PRO A 80 -11.90 7.02 -12.61
N MET A 81 -10.68 6.89 -13.13
CA MET A 81 -9.86 8.02 -13.51
C MET A 81 -10.70 8.84 -14.49
N ASN A 82 -11.23 9.99 -14.05
CA ASN A 82 -11.92 10.92 -14.93
C ASN A 82 -10.86 11.47 -15.88
N ILE A 83 -10.71 10.79 -17.02
CA ILE A 83 -9.86 11.25 -18.11
C ILE A 83 -10.42 12.63 -18.49
N PRO A 84 -9.66 13.72 -18.36
CA PRO A 84 -10.15 15.03 -18.75
C PRO A 84 -10.50 15.00 -20.24
N ASP A 85 -11.65 15.58 -20.60
CA ASP A 85 -12.19 15.63 -21.97
C ASP A 85 -11.19 16.19 -23.01
N SER A 86 -10.11 16.85 -22.58
CA SER A 86 -9.02 17.33 -23.43
C SER A 86 -8.25 16.24 -24.18
N LEU A 87 -8.33 14.97 -23.74
CA LEU A 87 -7.74 13.83 -24.45
C LEU A 87 -8.70 13.19 -25.48
N ASN A 88 -9.95 13.63 -25.54
CA ASN A 88 -10.92 13.15 -26.51
C ASN A 88 -10.83 13.93 -27.84
N MET A 89 -9.62 14.10 -28.38
CA MET A 89 -9.41 14.65 -29.73
C MET A 89 -9.72 13.61 -30.81
N ARG A 90 -10.98 13.16 -30.89
CA ARG A 90 -11.53 12.54 -32.10
C ARG A 90 -12.48 13.53 -32.76
N GLY A 91 -11.92 14.42 -33.57
CA GLY A 91 -12.74 15.41 -34.27
C GLY A 91 -12.03 16.34 -35.23
N TYR A 92 -10.83 16.02 -35.73
CA TYR A 92 -10.32 16.72 -36.92
C TYR A 92 -11.05 16.17 -38.17
N GLN A 93 -12.26 16.69 -38.40
CA GLN A 93 -12.92 16.57 -39.70
C GLN A 93 -12.07 17.34 -40.72
N HIS A 94 -11.26 16.62 -41.50
CA HIS A 94 -10.73 17.12 -42.75
C HIS A 94 -11.91 17.27 -43.73
N ASN A 95 -12.46 18.48 -43.82
CA ASN A 95 -13.30 18.86 -44.96
C ASN A 95 -12.43 18.81 -46.23
N ARG A 96 -12.49 17.68 -46.95
CA ARG A 96 -12.05 17.60 -48.34
C ARG A 96 -13.05 18.37 -49.19
N THR A 97 -12.68 19.57 -49.58
CA THR A 97 -13.30 20.30 -50.70
C THR A 97 -13.10 19.51 -51.99
N ARG A 98 -14.19 19.22 -52.69
CA ARG A 98 -14.24 19.00 -54.13
C ARG A 98 -15.51 19.59 -54.68
#